data_AF-A0A7K3B0D0-F1
#
_entry.id   AF-A0A7K3B0D0-F1
#
_cell.length_a   1.000
_cell.length_b   1.000
_cell.length_c   1.000
_cell.angle_alpha   90.00
_cell.angle_beta   90.00
_cell.angle_gamma   90.00
#
_symmetry.space_group_name_H-M   'P 1'
#
loop_
_entity.id
_entity.type
_entity.pdbx_description
1 polymer ?
#
loop_
_entity_poly.entity_id
_entity_poly.type
_entity_poly.pdbx_seq_one_letter_code
_entity_poly.pdbx_strand_id
1 'polypeptide(L)'
;MDMDFTGLRRVPDEELVRREIRYLALVQVDLMALYRRWGRPDVGVDSLAEWLSFAFALPNGEKFALQREAYHPPTPGFLLSTTKALFSAEAAEQVIAALDIPEALAVEVNPEATG
;
A
#
# COMPACT_ATOMS: atom_id res chain seq x y z
N MET A 1 -6.39 0.71 -19.53
CA MET A 1 -6.21 2.18 -19.42
C MET A 1 -4.80 2.35 -18.91
N ASP A 2 -3.91 3.02 -19.64
CA ASP A 2 -2.57 3.28 -19.11
C ASP A 2 -2.72 4.22 -17.91
N MET A 3 -2.37 3.71 -16.73
CA MET A 3 -2.34 4.50 -15.51
C MET A 3 -0.96 5.10 -15.35
N ASP A 4 -0.93 6.37 -14.95
CA ASP A 4 0.32 7.06 -14.66
C ASP A 4 0.72 6.81 -13.21
N PHE A 5 1.75 5.99 -13.04
CA PHE A 5 2.38 5.73 -11.73
C PHE A 5 3.52 6.70 -11.42
N THR A 6 3.87 7.58 -12.37
CA THR A 6 4.81 8.66 -12.11
C THR A 6 4.13 9.74 -11.26
N GLY A 7 4.91 10.47 -10.47
CA GLY A 7 4.35 11.51 -9.60
C GLY A 7 3.60 10.98 -8.37
N LEU A 8 3.84 9.72 -7.98
CA LEU A 8 3.36 9.16 -6.72
C LEU A 8 3.70 10.09 -5.54
N ARG A 9 2.70 10.43 -4.73
CA ARG A 9 2.88 11.25 -3.53
C ARG A 9 2.36 10.54 -2.28
N ARG A 10 3.07 10.71 -1.18
CA ARG A 10 2.59 10.35 0.16
C ARG A 10 1.48 11.34 0.57
N VAL A 11 0.38 10.82 1.11
CA VAL A 11 -0.77 11.61 1.63
C VAL A 11 -1.14 11.12 3.03
N PRO A 12 -1.67 11.95 3.94
CA PRO A 12 -2.11 11.46 5.26
C PRO A 12 -3.09 10.29 5.16
N ASP A 13 -3.02 9.32 6.10
CA ASP A 13 -3.95 8.17 6.17
C ASP A 13 -5.42 8.60 6.20
N GLU A 14 -5.72 9.76 6.80
CA GLU A 14 -7.06 10.35 6.86
C GLU A 14 -7.67 10.67 5.49
N GLU A 15 -6.84 10.82 4.45
CA GLU A 15 -7.32 10.99 3.07
C GLU A 15 -7.85 9.68 2.45
N LEU A 16 -7.62 8.53 3.08
CA LEU A 16 -8.15 7.25 2.62
C LEU A 16 -9.57 7.04 3.11
N VAL A 17 -10.48 6.85 2.16
CA VAL A 17 -11.85 6.44 2.47
C VAL A 17 -11.86 4.92 2.64
N ARG A 18 -11.85 4.43 3.89
CA ARG A 18 -11.71 2.99 4.22
C ARG A 18 -12.68 2.06 3.49
N ARG A 19 -13.90 2.52 3.19
CA ARG A 19 -14.92 1.74 2.45
C ARG A 19 -14.63 1.61 0.94
N GLU A 20 -13.72 2.41 0.41
CA GLU A 20 -13.37 2.46 -1.02
C GLU A 20 -12.08 1.69 -1.34
N ILE A 21 -11.33 1.27 -0.31
CA ILE A 21 -10.11 0.48 -0.46
C ILE A 21 -10.37 -1.00 -0.21
N ARG A 22 -9.63 -1.85 -0.93
CA ARG A 22 -9.71 -3.32 -0.82
C ARG A 22 -8.31 -3.92 -0.76
N TYR A 23 -8.15 -4.99 0.01
CA TYR A 23 -6.90 -5.74 0.09
C TYR A 23 -6.55 -6.35 -1.27
N LEU A 24 -5.41 -5.92 -1.83
CA LEU A 24 -4.91 -6.35 -3.13
C LEU A 24 -3.77 -7.36 -3.01
N ALA A 25 -2.81 -7.14 -2.12
CA ALA A 25 -1.61 -7.98 -2.06
C ALA A 25 -0.91 -7.93 -0.70
N LEU A 26 -0.12 -8.96 -0.39
CA LEU A 26 0.90 -8.90 0.64
C LEU A 26 2.23 -8.52 -0.03
N VAL A 27 2.83 -7.44 0.45
CA VAL A 27 4.07 -6.89 -0.09
C VAL A 27 5.19 -7.08 0.92
N GLN A 28 6.23 -7.80 0.51
CA GLN A 28 7.47 -7.83 1.26
C GLN A 28 8.25 -6.57 0.95
N VAL A 29 8.42 -5.72 1.95
CA VAL A 29 9.20 -4.48 1.89
C VAL A 29 9.68 -4.13 3.30
N ASP A 30 10.90 -3.61 3.39
CA ASP A 30 11.48 -3.22 4.67
C ASP A 30 10.87 -1.90 5.20
N LEU A 31 10.55 -1.87 6.49
CA LEU A 31 9.99 -0.67 7.14
C LEU A 31 10.99 0.49 7.12
N MET A 32 12.28 0.24 7.31
CA MET A 32 13.30 1.29 7.29
C MET A 32 13.55 1.81 5.87
N ALA A 33 13.42 0.98 4.85
CA ALA A 33 13.45 1.42 3.46
C ALA A 33 12.27 2.37 3.15
N LEU A 34 11.04 1.98 3.51
CA LEU A 34 9.86 2.86 3.41
C LEU A 34 10.06 4.16 4.19
N TYR A 35 10.56 4.08 5.43
CA TYR A 35 10.81 5.25 6.26
C TYR A 35 11.79 6.22 5.60
N ARG A 36 12.91 5.71 5.07
CA ARG A 36 13.95 6.53 4.44
C ARG A 36 13.45 7.18 3.15
N ARG A 37 12.63 6.48 2.37
CA ARG A 37 12.15 6.97 1.07
C ARG A 37 10.96 7.92 1.21
N TRP A 38 10.04 7.61 2.12
CA TRP A 38 8.71 8.23 2.20
C TRP A 38 8.41 8.91 3.54
N GLY A 39 9.34 8.90 4.48
CA GLY A 39 9.20 9.53 5.80
C GLY A 39 8.50 8.64 6.82
N ARG A 40 8.07 9.23 7.94
CA ARG A 40 7.41 8.48 9.01
C ARG A 40 6.07 7.89 8.55
N PRO A 41 5.72 6.64 8.94
CA PRO A 41 4.37 6.15 8.78
C PRO A 41 3.40 6.99 9.62
N ASP A 42 2.16 7.05 9.17
CA ASP A 42 1.07 7.44 10.06
C ASP A 42 0.80 6.30 11.03
N VAL A 43 0.38 6.63 12.26
CA VAL A 43 0.05 5.65 13.30
C VAL A 43 -1.42 5.77 13.62
N GLY A 44 -2.17 4.70 13.35
CA GLY A 44 -3.59 4.60 13.69
C GLY A 44 -3.81 3.48 14.70
N VAL A 45 -4.82 3.63 15.56
CA VAL A 45 -5.24 2.58 16.50
C VAL A 45 -6.68 2.20 16.20
N ASP A 46 -6.94 0.91 16.08
CA ASP A 46 -8.30 0.37 16.04
C ASP A 46 -8.53 -0.63 17.18
N SER A 47 -9.68 -1.30 17.18
CA SER A 47 -10.04 -2.27 18.22
C SER A 47 -9.17 -3.53 18.21
N LEU A 48 -8.36 -3.73 17.17
CA LEU A 48 -7.50 -4.90 17.00
C LEU A 48 -6.07 -4.58 17.41
N ALA A 49 -5.51 -3.47 16.91
CA ALA A 49 -4.11 -3.13 17.13
C ALA A 49 -3.74 -1.67 16.82
N GLU A 50 -2.47 -1.35 17.05
CA GLU A 50 -1.80 -0.19 16.47
C GLU A 50 -1.24 -0.56 15.09
N TRP A 51 -1.50 0.29 14.11
CA TRP A 51 -1.17 0.10 12.71
C TRP A 51 -0.24 1.20 12.21
N LEU A 52 0.82 0.79 11.51
CA LEU A 52 1.67 1.68 10.73
C LEU A 52 1.10 1.75 9.31
N SER A 53 0.85 2.97 8.82
CA SER A 53 0.27 3.20 7.50
C SER A 53 1.15 4.10 6.64
N PHE A 54 1.37 3.68 5.40
CA PHE A 54 1.88 4.52 4.32
C PHE A 54 0.81 4.62 3.22
N ALA A 55 0.05 5.71 3.23
CA ALA A 55 -0.94 6.05 2.23
C ALA A 55 -0.37 6.92 1.10
N PHE A 56 -0.75 6.61 -0.13
CA PHE A 56 -0.29 7.29 -1.33
C PHE A 56 -1.44 7.64 -2.26
N ALA A 57 -1.21 8.66 -3.09
CA ALA A 57 -2.11 9.06 -4.16
C ALA A 57 -1.34 9.16 -5.48
N LEU A 58 -1.98 8.68 -6.55
CA LEU A 58 -1.56 8.89 -7.93
C LEU A 58 -2.07 10.25 -8.47
N PRO A 59 -1.49 10.79 -9.56
CA PRO A 59 -1.95 12.05 -10.15
C PRO A 59 -3.42 12.03 -10.59
N ASN A 60 -3.95 10.86 -10.95
CA ASN A 60 -5.34 10.66 -11.34
C ASN A 60 -6.31 10.61 -10.13
N GLY A 61 -5.80 10.70 -8.90
CA GLY A 61 -6.59 10.70 -7.67
C GLY A 61 -6.84 9.31 -7.08
N GLU A 62 -6.44 8.23 -7.75
CA GLU A 62 -6.49 6.88 -7.20
C GLU A 62 -5.51 6.75 -6.02
N LYS A 63 -5.85 5.91 -5.04
CA LYS A 63 -5.13 5.83 -3.78
C LYS A 63 -4.84 4.39 -3.40
N PHE A 64 -3.76 4.21 -2.66
CA PHE A 64 -3.45 2.94 -2.02
C PHE A 64 -2.72 3.15 -0.71
N ALA A 65 -2.65 2.09 0.10
CA ALA A 65 -2.02 2.09 1.40
C ALA A 65 -1.19 0.81 1.59
N LEU A 66 0.00 0.97 2.17
CA LEU A 66 0.75 -0.13 2.78
C LEU A 66 0.55 -0.08 4.28
N GLN A 67 -0.04 -1.12 4.84
CA GLN A 67 -0.39 -1.19 6.26
C GLN A 67 0.21 -2.43 6.91
N ARG A 68 0.73 -2.29 8.12
CA ARG A 68 1.12 -3.44 8.96
C ARG A 68 0.84 -3.13 10.41
N GLU A 69 0.62 -4.19 11.17
CA GLU A 69 0.59 -4.06 12.63
C GLU A 69 1.96 -3.63 13.15
N ALA A 70 1.96 -2.76 14.17
CA ALA A 70 3.18 -2.19 14.74
C ALA A 70 3.98 -3.20 15.57
N TYR A 71 3.31 -3.99 16.41
CA TYR A 71 3.97 -4.81 17.45
C TYR A 71 4.03 -6.30 17.13
N HIS A 72 2.93 -6.90 16.65
CA HIS A 72 2.84 -8.35 16.44
C HIS A 72 2.26 -8.71 15.07
N PRO A 73 2.88 -8.26 13.96
CA PRO A 73 2.35 -8.51 12.64
C PRO A 73 2.19 -10.03 12.39
N PRO A 74 1.00 -10.48 11.96
CA PRO A 74 0.71 -11.90 11.77
C PRO A 74 1.50 -12.51 10.62
N THR A 75 1.99 -11.69 9.69
CA THR A 75 2.84 -12.07 8.57
C THR A 75 3.93 -11.02 8.34
N PRO A 76 5.15 -11.40 7.91
CA PRO A 76 6.15 -10.45 7.45
C PRO A 76 5.64 -9.66 6.23
N GLY A 77 5.81 -8.34 6.26
CA GLY A 77 5.47 -7.45 5.14
C GLY A 77 4.38 -6.43 5.48
N PHE A 78 3.75 -5.91 4.43
CA PHE A 78 2.69 -4.93 4.48
C PHE A 78 1.51 -5.37 3.62
N LEU A 79 0.30 -5.16 4.14
CA LEU A 79 -0.94 -5.30 3.39
C LEU A 79 -1.04 -4.11 2.43
N LEU A 80 -1.08 -4.39 1.13
CA LEU A 80 -1.40 -3.41 0.10
C LEU A 80 -2.91 -3.37 -0.10
N SER A 81 -3.51 -2.24 0.21
CA SER A 81 -4.94 -1.96 -0.03
C SER A 81 -5.09 -0.86 -1.05
N THR A 82 -5.97 -1.02 -2.04
CA THR A 82 -6.10 -0.07 -3.16
C THR A 82 -7.55 0.31 -3.43
N THR A 83 -7.74 1.48 -4.05
CA THR A 83 -9.04 1.86 -4.64
C THR A 83 -9.39 0.96 -5.83
N LYS A 84 -10.69 0.89 -6.17
CA LYS A 84 -11.21 -0.06 -7.17
C LYS A 84 -10.48 -0.02 -8.51
N ALA A 85 -10.05 1.14 -9.00
CA ALA A 85 -9.41 1.21 -10.31
C ALA A 85 -8.00 0.59 -10.32
N LEU A 86 -7.36 0.49 -9.15
CA LEU A 86 -6.06 -0.13 -8.93
C LEU A 86 -6.17 -1.60 -8.49
N PHE A 87 -7.35 -2.22 -8.55
CA PHE A 87 -7.57 -3.59 -8.10
C PHE A 87 -7.31 -4.59 -9.23
N SER A 88 -6.04 -4.78 -9.60
CA SER A 88 -5.59 -5.83 -10.52
C SER A 88 -4.17 -6.30 -10.16
N ALA A 89 -3.79 -7.50 -10.63
CA ALA A 89 -2.44 -8.03 -10.43
C ALA A 89 -1.36 -7.13 -11.09
N GLU A 90 -1.62 -6.62 -12.29
CA GLU A 90 -0.70 -5.73 -13.00
C GLU A 90 -0.53 -4.40 -12.25
N ALA A 91 -1.63 -3.86 -11.70
CA ALA A 91 -1.58 -2.65 -10.90
C ALA A 91 -0.77 -2.87 -9.61
N ALA A 92 -0.81 -4.06 -9.01
CA ALA A 92 0.02 -4.37 -7.84
C ALA A 92 1.51 -4.26 -8.16
N GLU A 93 1.98 -4.85 -9.27
CA GLU A 93 3.37 -4.76 -9.70
C GLU A 93 3.78 -3.30 -9.99
N GLN A 94 2.93 -2.55 -10.68
CA GLN A 94 3.21 -1.15 -11.01
C GLN A 94 3.23 -0.24 -9.78
N VAL A 95 2.31 -0.44 -8.83
CA VAL A 95 2.30 0.26 -7.53
C VAL A 95 3.60 -0.03 -6.78
N ILE A 96 4.01 -1.29 -6.70
CA ILE A 96 5.22 -1.69 -5.97
C ILE A 96 6.47 -1.09 -6.60
N ALA A 97 6.58 -1.13 -7.93
CA ALA A 97 7.67 -0.48 -8.64
C ALA A 97 7.71 1.03 -8.39
N ALA A 98 6.55 1.69 -8.32
CA ALA A 98 6.44 3.12 -8.08
C ALA A 98 6.85 3.56 -6.66
N LEU A 99 6.92 2.63 -5.70
CA LEU A 99 7.49 2.90 -4.38
C LEU A 99 8.97 3.24 -4.44
N ASP A 100 9.66 2.86 -5.52
CA ASP A 100 11.08 3.13 -5.75
C ASP A 100 11.95 2.55 -4.61
N ILE A 101 11.65 1.30 -4.25
CA ILE A 101 12.35 0.50 -3.25
C ILE A 101 12.75 -0.83 -3.91
N PRO A 102 14.05 -1.05 -4.20
CA PRO A 102 14.51 -2.18 -5.02
C PRO A 102 14.10 -3.56 -4.51
N GLU A 103 14.03 -3.74 -3.20
CA GLU A 103 13.70 -5.00 -2.53
C GLU A 103 12.19 -5.24 -2.38
N ALA A 104 11.34 -4.28 -2.75
CA ALA A 104 9.90 -4.41 -2.60
C ALA A 104 9.31 -5.37 -3.65
N LEU A 105 8.54 -6.36 -3.21
CA LEU A 105 7.89 -7.32 -4.10
C LEU A 105 6.58 -7.87 -3.52
N ALA A 106 5.64 -8.21 -4.39
CA ALA A 106 4.41 -8.92 -4.00
C ALA A 106 4.75 -10.39 -3.73
N VAL A 107 4.44 -10.87 -2.53
CA VAL A 107 4.58 -12.30 -2.19
C VAL A 107 3.26 -13.05 -2.32
N GLU A 108 2.15 -12.34 -2.28
CA GLU A 108 0.80 -12.85 -2.50
C GLU A 108 -0.05 -11.76 -3.14
N VAL A 109 -0.86 -12.11 -4.13
CA VAL A 109 -1.87 -11.23 -4.73
C VAL A 109 -3.23 -11.85 -4.48
N ASN A 110 -4.21 -11.02 -4.13
CA ASN A 110 -5.58 -11.43 -3.92
C ASN A 110 -6.10 -12.15 -5.18
N PRO A 111 -6.60 -13.40 -5.08
CA PRO A 111 -7.11 -14.14 -6.24
C PRO A 111 -8.21 -13.40 -7.00
N GLU A 112 -9.02 -12.57 -6.33
CA GLU A 112 -10.05 -11.75 -6.98
C GLU A 112 -9.49 -10.70 -7.95
N ALA A 113 -8.20 -10.35 -7.82
CA ALA A 113 -7.53 -9.38 -8.68
C ALA A 113 -6.95 -9.99 -9.97
N THR A 114 -7.07 -11.32 -10.14
CA THR A 114 -6.61 -12.07 -11.33
C THR A 114 -7.74 -12.45 -12.30
N GLY A 115 -8.96 -12.02 -12.00
CA GLY A 115 -10.20 -12.40 -12.71
C GLY A 115 -10.70 -11.38 -13.72
#